data_AF-A0A957E8Q9-F1
#
_entry.id   AF-A0A957E8Q9-F1
#
_cell.length_a   1.000
_cell.length_b   1.000
_cell.length_c   1.000
_cell.angle_alpha   90.00
_cell.angle_beta   90.00
_cell.angle_gamma   90.00
#
_symmetry.space_group_name_H-M   'P 1'
#
loop_
_entity.id
_entity.type
_entity.pdbx_description
1 polymer ?
#
loop_
_entity_poly.entity_id
_entity_poly.type
_entity_poly.pdbx_seq_one_letter_code
_entity_poly.pdbx_strand_id
1 'polypeptide(L)'
;MQIIKPNFRQESVWDFPRPPKVESTHKQIYFNESLIVDTKRAWRVLEMGYPPVYYLPPEDILWERSYPTARRFLWGLDYQRYCWAVQEGSSNIGLVS
;
A
#
# COMPACT_ATOMS: atom_id res chain seq x y z
N MET A 1 26.04 -8.56 2.77
CA MET A 1 24.77 -7.83 2.95
C MET A 1 25.03 -6.71 3.94
N GLN A 2 24.89 -5.45 3.56
CA GLN A 2 25.20 -4.31 4.44
C GLN A 2 23.89 -3.79 5.06
N ILE A 3 23.80 -3.76 6.38
CA ILE A 3 22.66 -3.20 7.09
C ILE A 3 22.87 -1.68 7.12
N ILE A 4 22.07 -0.95 6.33
CA ILE A 4 22.04 0.51 6.34
C ILE A 4 21.17 0.93 7.52
N LYS A 5 21.73 1.70 8.46
CA LYS A 5 20.93 2.27 9.54
C LYS A 5 19.91 3.25 8.96
N PRO A 6 18.62 3.13 9.27
CA PRO A 6 17.62 4.09 8.81
C PRO A 6 17.92 5.48 9.38
N ASN A 7 17.60 6.52 8.62
CA ASN A 7 17.56 7.88 9.16
C ASN A 7 16.30 8.09 10.03
N PHE A 8 16.16 9.26 10.65
CA PHE A 8 15.05 9.54 11.60
C PHE A 8 13.63 9.46 11.01
N ARG A 9 13.47 9.41 9.68
CA ARG A 9 12.18 9.26 9.00
C ARG A 9 12.01 7.90 8.34
N GLN A 10 12.97 6.99 8.53
CA GLN A 10 12.95 5.65 7.96
C GLN A 10 12.77 4.62 9.06
N GLU A 11 12.13 3.52 8.71
CA GLU A 11 12.00 2.33 9.55
C GLU A 11 12.77 1.19 8.88
N SER A 12 13.47 0.39 9.66
CA SER A 12 14.08 -0.83 9.16
C SER A 12 13.06 -1.96 9.17
N VAL A 13 12.86 -2.62 8.03
CA VAL A 13 11.97 -3.80 7.93
C VAL A 13 12.42 -4.97 8.81
N TRP A 14 13.69 -4.97 9.23
CA TRP A 14 14.25 -5.97 10.13
C TRP A 14 13.81 -5.78 11.59
N ASP A 15 13.29 -4.60 11.93
CA ASP A 15 12.82 -4.28 13.29
C ASP A 15 11.34 -4.66 13.48
N PHE A 16 10.65 -5.10 12.42
CA PHE A 16 9.25 -5.54 12.50
C PHE A 16 9.13 -6.90 13.21
N PRO A 17 8.08 -7.14 14.01
CA PRO A 17 7.98 -8.32 14.83
C PRO A 17 7.58 -9.58 14.05
N ARG A 18 7.77 -10.73 14.70
CA ARG A 18 7.07 -11.98 14.39
C ARG A 18 6.38 -12.48 15.67
N PRO A 19 5.07 -12.80 15.65
CA PRO A 19 4.12 -12.73 14.51
C PRO A 19 3.90 -11.29 13.98
N PRO A 20 3.36 -11.12 12.75
CA PRO A 20 3.12 -9.80 12.18
C PRO A 20 2.28 -8.90 13.09
N LYS A 21 2.64 -7.62 13.18
CA LYS A 21 1.87 -6.62 13.94
C LYS A 21 0.90 -5.90 13.03
N VAL A 22 -0.32 -5.74 13.50
CA VAL A 22 -1.36 -4.93 12.84
C VAL A 22 -1.60 -3.68 13.66
N GLU A 23 -1.61 -2.51 13.02
CA GLU A 23 -1.87 -1.23 13.68
C GLU A 23 -2.79 -0.34 12.85
N SER A 24 -3.69 0.39 13.52
CA SER A 24 -4.51 1.42 12.87
C SER A 24 -3.62 2.60 12.49
N THR A 25 -3.84 3.19 11.32
CA THR A 25 -3.02 4.30 10.83
C THR A 25 -3.84 5.30 10.02
N HIS A 26 -3.37 6.55 9.99
CA HIS A 26 -3.83 7.54 9.03
C HIS A 26 -2.95 7.43 7.79
N LYS A 27 -3.57 7.30 6.61
CA LYS A 27 -2.84 7.15 5.35
C LYS A 27 -3.37 8.11 4.30
N GLN A 28 -2.44 8.88 3.75
CA GLN A 28 -2.62 9.64 2.52
C GLN A 28 -1.81 9.00 1.40
N ILE A 29 -2.43 8.83 0.24
CA ILE A 29 -1.78 8.31 -0.96
C ILE A 29 -1.97 9.34 -2.06
N TYR A 30 -0.83 9.79 -2.60
CA TYR A 30 -0.78 10.70 -3.73
C TYR A 30 -0.33 9.94 -4.97
N PHE A 31 -0.94 10.24 -6.11
CA PHE A 31 -0.55 9.78 -7.42
C PHE A 31 -0.47 11.00 -8.34
N ASN A 32 0.67 11.22 -9.01
CA ASN A 32 0.95 12.43 -9.80
C ASN A 32 0.51 13.74 -9.12
N GLU A 33 0.90 13.94 -7.85
CA GLU A 33 0.54 15.13 -7.05
C GLU A 33 -0.94 15.23 -6.64
N SER A 34 -1.79 14.38 -7.17
CA SER A 34 -3.19 14.26 -6.79
C SER A 34 -3.38 13.31 -5.61
N LEU A 35 -4.09 13.76 -4.57
CA LEU A 35 -4.53 12.91 -3.47
C LEU A 35 -5.60 11.95 -3.96
N ILE A 36 -5.39 10.64 -3.82
CA ILE A 36 -6.32 9.59 -4.27
C ILE A 36 -6.93 8.77 -3.12
N VAL A 37 -6.29 8.80 -1.95
CA VAL A 37 -6.78 8.22 -0.71
C VAL A 37 -6.40 9.14 0.44
N ASP A 38 -7.35 9.45 1.32
CA ASP A 38 -7.11 10.02 2.64
C ASP A 38 -8.03 9.30 3.65
N THR A 39 -7.45 8.40 4.45
CA THR A 39 -8.22 7.57 5.38
C THR A 39 -7.58 7.50 6.75
N LYS A 40 -8.39 7.74 7.79
CA LYS A 40 -8.02 7.50 9.20
C LYS A 40 -8.36 6.08 9.67
N ARG A 41 -8.92 5.26 8.77
CA ARG A 41 -9.42 3.90 9.04
C ARG A 41 -8.55 2.82 8.38
N ALA A 42 -7.32 3.19 7.98
CA ALA A 42 -6.39 2.23 7.40
C ALA A 42 -5.80 1.30 8.47
N TRP A 43 -5.46 0.09 8.04
CA TRP A 43 -4.67 -0.85 8.82
C TRP A 43 -3.31 -1.04 8.15
N ARG A 44 -2.24 -0.92 8.93
CA ARG A 44 -0.87 -1.20 8.52
C ARG A 44 -0.44 -2.55 9.10
N VAL A 45 0.07 -3.43 8.25
CA VAL A 45 0.64 -4.72 8.63
C VAL A 45 2.16 -4.66 8.50
N LEU A 46 2.83 -5.01 9.59
CA LEU A 46 4.28 -5.01 9.74
C LEU A 46 4.78 -6.45 9.91
N GLU A 47 5.57 -6.93 8.96
CA GLU A 47 6.16 -8.27 8.99
C GLU A 47 7.66 -8.19 8.74
N MET A 48 8.44 -8.88 9.59
CA MET A 48 9.90 -8.89 9.51
C MET A 48 10.42 -9.20 8.10
N GLY A 49 11.19 -8.28 7.54
CA GLY A 49 11.80 -8.43 6.21
C GLY A 49 10.91 -8.05 5.03
N TYR A 50 9.68 -7.59 5.26
CA TYR A 50 8.76 -7.15 4.20
C TYR A 50 8.40 -5.66 4.35
N PRO A 51 8.22 -4.92 3.25
CA PRO A 51 7.67 -3.56 3.30
C PRO A 51 6.29 -3.55 3.97
N PRO A 52 5.91 -2.48 4.67
CA PRO A 52 4.58 -2.36 5.26
C PRO A 52 3.47 -2.48 4.22
N VAL A 53 2.45 -3.29 4.53
CA VAL A 53 1.23 -3.43 3.71
C VAL A 53 0.12 -2.60 4.34
N TYR A 54 -0.62 -1.85 3.54
CA TYR A 54 -1.74 -1.02 4.00
C TYR A 54 -3.06 -1.56 3.44
N TYR A 55 -4.00 -1.87 4.32
CA TYR A 55 -5.39 -2.13 3.97
C TYR A 55 -6.18 -0.83 4.14
N LEU A 56 -6.91 -0.46 3.09
CA LEU A 56 -7.66 0.78 2.99
C LEU A 56 -9.13 0.42 2.82
N PRO A 57 -10.06 1.08 3.53
CA PRO A 57 -11.48 0.91 3.24
C PRO A 57 -11.77 1.40 1.81
N PRO A 58 -12.50 0.62 0.99
CA PRO A 58 -12.85 1.02 -0.37
C PRO A 58 -13.56 2.37 -0.44
N GLU A 59 -14.34 2.75 0.58
CA GLU A 59 -15.12 3.99 0.56
C GLU A 59 -14.26 5.27 0.66
N ASP A 60 -13.02 5.15 1.14
CA ASP A 60 -12.10 6.29 1.27
C ASP A 60 -11.18 6.44 0.03
N ILE A 61 -11.41 5.63 -1.02
CA ILE A 61 -10.70 5.70 -2.30
C ILE A 61 -11.50 6.57 -3.28
N LEU A 62 -10.84 7.53 -3.92
CA LEU A 62 -11.46 8.38 -4.95
C LEU A 62 -11.63 7.61 -6.28
N TRP A 63 -12.66 6.77 -6.34
CA TRP A 63 -12.94 5.89 -7.49
C TRP A 63 -13.22 6.62 -8.80
N GLU A 64 -13.60 7.90 -8.78
CA GLU A 64 -13.84 8.71 -9.99
C GLU A 64 -12.63 8.78 -10.92
N ARG A 65 -11.44 8.54 -10.39
CA ARG A 65 -10.17 8.52 -11.14
C ARG A 65 -9.65 7.12 -11.43
N SER A 66 -10.45 6.11 -11.08
CA SER A 66 -10.10 4.71 -11.25
C SER A 66 -10.82 4.09 -12.44
N TYR A 67 -10.23 3.04 -12.99
CA TYR A 67 -10.87 2.16 -13.95
C TYR A 67 -10.47 0.72 -13.65
N PRO A 68 -11.36 -0.26 -13.92
CA PRO A 68 -11.02 -1.66 -13.77
C PRO A 68 -9.88 -2.01 -14.73
N THR A 69 -8.89 -2.75 -14.25
CA THR A 69 -7.83 -3.28 -15.11
C THR A 69 -7.84 -4.81 -15.06
N ALA A 70 -7.57 -5.45 -16.20
CA ALA A 70 -7.41 -6.90 -16.27
C ALA A 70 -6.07 -7.39 -15.66
N ARG A 71 -5.22 -6.46 -15.19
CA ARG A 71 -3.95 -6.80 -14.55
C ARG A 71 -4.20 -7.52 -13.23
N ARG A 72 -3.46 -8.59 -13.01
CA ARG A 72 -3.48 -9.38 -11.78
C ARG A 72 -2.08 -9.34 -11.20
N PHE A 73 -1.94 -8.86 -9.96
CA PHE A 73 -0.67 -8.94 -9.24
C PHE A 73 -0.71 -10.15 -8.31
N LEU A 74 0.31 -10.99 -8.41
CA LEU A 74 0.55 -12.11 -7.50
C LEU A 74 1.56 -11.66 -6.45
N TRP A 75 1.15 -11.64 -5.19
CA TRP A 75 2.04 -11.45 -4.04
C TRP A 75 1.98 -12.73 -3.20
N GLY A 76 3.04 -13.53 -3.26
CA GLY A 76 3.02 -14.91 -2.72
C GLY A 76 2.12 -15.83 -3.56
N LEU A 77 2.37 -17.13 -3.51
CA LEU A 77 1.76 -18.12 -4.42
C LEU A 77 0.24 -18.31 -4.24
N ASP A 78 -0.38 -17.71 -3.22
CA ASP A 78 -1.70 -18.12 -2.74
C ASP A 78 -2.78 -17.01 -2.69
N TYR A 79 -2.48 -15.78 -3.11
CA TYR A 79 -3.46 -14.68 -3.07
C TYR A 79 -3.69 -14.04 -4.44
N GLN A 80 -4.89 -14.24 -4.99
CA GLN A 80 -5.40 -13.45 -6.11
C GLN A 80 -6.11 -12.23 -5.55
N ARG A 81 -5.61 -11.03 -5.85
CA ARG A 81 -6.25 -9.77 -5.48
C ARG A 81 -6.78 -9.04 -6.71
N TYR A 82 -7.91 -8.37 -6.58
CA TYR A 82 -8.48 -7.58 -7.66
C TYR A 82 -7.68 -6.28 -7.79
N CYS A 83 -7.29 -5.92 -9.01
CA CYS A 83 -6.53 -4.70 -9.25
C CYS A 83 -7.42 -3.65 -9.89
N TRP A 84 -7.44 -2.47 -9.27
CA TRP A 84 -7.95 -1.25 -9.85
C TRP A 84 -6.77 -0.42 -10.31
N ALA A 85 -6.90 0.34 -11.39
CA ALA A 85 -5.87 1.29 -11.79
C ALA A 85 -6.40 2.71 -11.66
N VAL A 86 -5.59 3.61 -11.11
CA VAL A 86 -5.83 5.05 -11.19
C VAL A 86 -4.98 5.60 -12.31
N GLN A 87 -5.58 6.38 -13.21
CA GLN A 87 -4.87 7.06 -14.32
C GLN A 87 -4.99 8.56 -14.19
N GLU A 88 -3.89 9.23 -14.44
CA GLU A 88 -3.82 10.68 -14.57
C GLU A 88 -2.82 11.00 -15.69
N GLY A 89 -3.33 11.59 -16.77
CA GLY A 89 -2.59 11.73 -18.03
C GLY A 89 -2.16 10.38 -18.61
N SER A 90 -0.85 10.23 -18.85
CA SER A 90 -0.24 9.01 -19.43
C SER A 90 0.27 8.00 -18.38
N SER A 91 0.09 8.28 -17.09
CA SER A 91 0.63 7.48 -15.99
C SER A 91 -0.47 6.67 -15.30
N ASN A 92 -0.13 5.46 -14.83
CA ASN A 92 -1.06 4.55 -14.15
C ASN A 92 -0.45 3.98 -12.85
N ILE A 93 -1.23 3.88 -11.76
CA ILE A 93 -0.87 3.11 -10.54
C ILE A 93 -1.92 2.03 -10.28
N GLY A 94 -1.47 0.84 -9.87
CA GLY A 94 -2.35 -0.25 -9.44
C GLY A 94 -2.67 -0.17 -7.96
N LEU A 95 -3.96 -0.10 -7.62
CA LEU A 95 -4.51 -0.38 -6.30
C LEU A 95 -4.95 -1.84 -6.26
N VAL A 96 -4.61 -2.54 -5.20
CA VAL A 96 -4.85 -3.98 -5.08
C VAL A 96 -5.72 -4.21 -3.85
N SER A 97 -6.97 -4.66 -4.06
CA SER A 97 -7.91 -5.05 -2.99
C SER A 97 -7.83 -6.54 -2.72
#